data_AF-A0A7L6AVM7-F1
#
_entry.id   AF-A0A7L6AVM7-F1
#
_cell.length_a   1.000
_cell.length_b   1.000
_cell.length_c   1.000
_cell.angle_alpha   90.00
_cell.angle_beta   90.00
_cell.angle_gamma   90.00
#
_symmetry.space_group_name_H-M   'P 1'
#
loop_
_entity.id
_entity.type
_entity.pdbx_description
1 polymer ?
#
loop_
_entity_poly.entity_id
_entity_poly.type
_entity_poly.pdbx_seq_one_letter_code
_entity_poly.pdbx_strand_id
1 'polypeptide(L)'
;MASINAEQYTPELGKGKFHGRGYFPRVGVFGVARWLNAHRPLIWLSLYGKSNDRFWFTLFHEAAHILLHGREKKAVFLDDPGNGESDSPQEKEANAWARDFLIPRDRAAALAELAKAKVAVKALAAKLGIRPGIVVGRLQYEGLIPMRWMNDLKVSFRFQKIVGNTSDVLP
;
A
#
# COMPACT_ATOMS: atom_id res chain seq x y z
N MET A 1 21.92 -26.65 5.35
CA MET A 1 20.65 -25.98 5.01
C MET A 1 20.13 -25.35 6.27
N ALA A 2 20.20 -24.02 6.41
CA ALA A 2 19.80 -23.32 7.63
C ALA A 2 18.42 -22.68 7.42
N SER A 3 17.41 -23.21 8.11
CA SER A 3 16.10 -22.58 8.29
C SER A 3 16.24 -21.41 9.27
N ILE A 4 15.66 -20.26 8.93
CA ILE A 4 15.58 -19.11 9.83
C ILE A 4 14.17 -19.13 10.46
N ASN A 5 14.11 -19.37 11.76
CA ASN A 5 12.89 -19.37 12.58
C ASN A 5 12.39 -17.94 12.80
N ALA A 6 11.07 -17.76 12.74
CA ALA A 6 10.37 -16.47 12.76
C ALA A 6 10.12 -15.87 14.18
N GLU A 7 10.93 -16.20 15.19
CA GLU A 7 10.60 -15.91 16.60
C GLU A 7 11.33 -14.71 17.25
N GLN A 8 12.09 -13.89 16.52
CA GLN A 8 12.96 -12.87 17.16
C GLN A 8 12.60 -11.39 16.90
N TYR A 9 11.32 -11.02 16.74
CA TYR A 9 10.98 -9.59 16.67
C TYR A 9 9.64 -9.23 17.33
N THR A 10 9.71 -8.76 18.57
CA THR A 10 8.63 -8.05 19.26
C THR A 10 9.18 -6.76 19.87
N PRO A 11 8.88 -5.57 19.32
CA PRO A 11 9.18 -4.32 20.00
C PRO A 11 8.01 -3.95 20.93
N GLU A 12 8.34 -3.66 22.19
CA GLU A 12 7.40 -3.17 23.19
C GLU A 12 6.82 -1.80 22.81
N LEU A 13 5.49 -1.69 22.79
CA LEU A 13 4.77 -0.44 22.55
C LEU A 13 4.58 0.34 23.86
N GLY A 14 5.41 1.36 24.07
CA GLY A 14 5.26 2.36 25.12
C GLY A 14 3.98 3.19 24.96
N LYS A 15 3.23 3.32 26.05
CA LYS A 15 1.94 4.05 26.14
C LYS A 15 2.17 5.56 26.23
N GLY A 16 1.64 6.32 25.27
CA GLY A 16 1.56 7.79 25.34
C GLY A 16 0.22 8.30 24.79
N LYS A 17 -0.52 9.10 25.57
CA LYS A 17 -1.80 9.72 25.21
C LYS A 17 -1.58 10.90 24.26
N PHE A 18 -2.38 11.01 23.20
CA PHE A 18 -2.32 12.09 22.19
C PHE A 18 -3.50 13.07 22.31
N HIS A 19 -3.19 14.37 22.34
CA HIS A 19 -4.13 15.47 22.07
C HIS A 19 -4.03 15.88 20.59
N GLY A 20 -5.15 16.28 20.01
CA GLY A 20 -5.35 16.31 18.55
C GLY A 20 -4.63 17.40 17.75
N ARG A 21 -4.18 17.01 16.54
CA ARG A 21 -4.33 17.65 15.22
C ARG A 21 -3.39 16.92 14.24
N GLY A 22 -3.88 16.56 13.06
CA GLY A 22 -3.06 16.11 11.92
C GLY A 22 -3.03 14.61 11.65
N TYR A 23 -3.42 14.26 10.42
CA TYR A 23 -3.13 13.06 9.60
C TYR A 23 -2.69 11.75 10.29
N PHE A 24 -3.50 10.70 10.04
CA PHE A 24 -3.26 9.25 10.25
C PHE A 24 -2.23 8.82 11.31
N PRO A 25 -2.67 8.37 12.50
CA PRO A 25 -1.78 7.77 13.47
C PRO A 25 -1.26 6.42 12.97
N ARG A 26 0.05 6.35 12.75
CA ARG A 26 0.93 5.16 12.90
C ARG A 26 0.40 3.86 12.30
N VAL A 27 0.34 3.76 10.98
CA VAL A 27 0.26 2.45 10.32
C VAL A 27 1.59 2.24 9.62
N GLY A 28 2.56 1.63 10.32
CA GLY A 28 3.82 1.21 9.70
C GLY A 28 3.51 0.31 8.50
N VAL A 29 3.93 0.70 7.31
CA VAL A 29 3.72 -0.09 6.10
C VAL A 29 5.01 -0.78 5.78
N PHE A 30 5.18 -2.01 6.26
CA PHE A 30 6.35 -2.83 5.94
C PHE A 30 6.21 -3.38 4.50
N GLY A 31 6.31 -2.50 3.52
CA GLY A 31 6.63 -2.82 2.14
C GLY A 31 8.14 -2.97 2.01
N VAL A 32 8.60 -3.97 1.27
CA VAL A 32 10.02 -4.16 0.95
C VAL A 32 10.17 -4.55 -0.50
N ALA A 33 10.95 -3.79 -1.24
CA ALA A 33 11.40 -4.09 -2.59
C ALA A 33 12.91 -4.32 -2.63
N ARG A 34 13.34 -5.47 -3.16
CA ARG A 34 14.76 -5.75 -3.41
C ARG A 34 14.98 -6.73 -4.55
N TRP A 35 16.17 -6.69 -5.14
CA TRP A 35 16.64 -7.77 -6.00
C TRP A 35 17.24 -8.89 -5.15
N LEU A 36 16.82 -10.14 -5.39
CA LEU A 36 17.45 -11.34 -4.81
C LEU A 36 18.73 -11.71 -5.56
N ASN A 37 18.74 -11.44 -6.85
CA ASN A 37 19.88 -11.49 -7.76
C ASN A 37 19.57 -10.60 -8.99
N ALA A 38 20.47 -10.53 -9.97
CA ALA A 38 20.33 -9.66 -11.14
C ALA A 38 19.06 -9.86 -11.99
N HIS A 39 18.29 -10.94 -11.78
CA HIS A 39 17.15 -11.32 -12.61
C HIS A 39 15.88 -11.63 -11.81
N ARG A 40 15.91 -11.55 -10.48
CA ARG A 40 14.78 -11.93 -9.62
C ARG A 40 14.46 -10.83 -8.60
N PRO A 41 13.43 -10.00 -8.84
CA PRO A 41 12.94 -9.07 -7.84
C PRO A 41 12.06 -9.78 -6.82
N LEU A 42 12.07 -9.29 -5.58
CA LEU A 42 11.17 -9.66 -4.49
C LEU A 42 10.45 -8.41 -4.00
N ILE A 43 9.13 -8.53 -3.87
CA ILE A 43 8.29 -7.54 -3.19
C ILE A 43 7.61 -8.26 -2.02
N TRP A 44 7.74 -7.72 -0.81
CA TRP A 44 7.04 -8.19 0.37
C TRP A 44 6.12 -7.08 0.88
N LEU A 45 4.86 -7.43 1.20
CA LEU A 45 3.85 -6.50 1.68
C LEU A 45 3.16 -7.07 2.92
N SER A 46 3.01 -6.23 3.96
CA SER A 46 2.05 -6.49 5.03
C SER A 46 0.62 -6.19 4.56
N LEU A 47 -0.32 -7.10 4.80
CA LEU A 47 -1.76 -6.84 4.59
C LEU A 47 -2.46 -6.27 5.83
N TYR A 48 -1.78 -6.24 6.97
CA TYR A 48 -2.39 -5.87 8.25
C TYR A 48 -2.99 -4.46 8.20
N GLY A 49 -4.28 -4.35 8.52
CA GLY A 49 -5.00 -3.07 8.53
C GLY A 49 -5.14 -2.39 7.16
N LYS A 50 -4.80 -3.06 6.05
CA LYS A 50 -4.87 -2.47 4.71
C LYS A 50 -6.24 -2.66 4.08
N SER A 51 -6.78 -1.56 3.57
CA SER A 51 -7.81 -1.55 2.56
C SER A 51 -7.20 -1.66 1.16
N ASN A 52 -8.02 -2.06 0.18
CA ASN A 52 -7.62 -2.28 -1.21
C ASN A 52 -6.89 -1.09 -1.84
N ASP A 53 -7.30 0.13 -1.57
CA ASP A 53 -6.62 1.34 -2.01
C ASP A 53 -5.17 1.42 -1.53
N ARG A 54 -4.95 1.20 -0.22
CA ARG A 54 -3.62 1.25 0.38
C ARG A 54 -2.74 0.10 -0.09
N PHE A 55 -3.29 -1.10 -0.14
CA PHE A 55 -2.57 -2.28 -0.62
C PHE A 55 -2.06 -2.09 -2.05
N TRP A 56 -2.96 -1.71 -2.98
CA TRP A 56 -2.58 -1.55 -4.38
C TRP A 56 -1.59 -0.42 -4.55
N PHE A 57 -1.76 0.70 -3.83
CA PHE A 57 -0.79 1.79 -3.85
C PHE A 57 0.60 1.32 -3.37
N THR A 58 0.69 0.65 -2.21
CA THR A 58 1.97 0.12 -1.70
C THR A 58 2.60 -0.87 -2.68
N LEU A 59 1.83 -1.81 -3.25
CA LEU A 59 2.36 -2.76 -4.23
C LEU A 59 3.02 -2.08 -5.43
N PHE A 60 2.34 -1.08 -6.02
CA PHE A 60 2.87 -0.37 -7.18
C PHE A 60 4.00 0.59 -6.82
N HIS A 61 4.02 1.10 -5.59
CA HIS A 61 5.15 1.85 -5.04
C HIS A 61 6.40 0.97 -4.95
N GLU A 62 6.30 -0.22 -4.34
CA GLU A 62 7.42 -1.18 -4.30
C GLU A 62 7.85 -1.63 -5.70
N ALA A 63 6.90 -1.82 -6.63
CA ALA A 63 7.22 -2.13 -8.01
C ALA A 63 7.99 -0.97 -8.70
N ALA A 64 7.65 0.29 -8.39
CA ALA A 64 8.38 1.44 -8.90
C ALA A 64 9.84 1.45 -8.44
N HIS A 65 10.12 1.09 -7.19
CA HIS A 65 11.50 0.94 -6.71
C HIS A 65 12.28 -0.08 -7.53
N ILE A 66 11.68 -1.23 -7.84
CA ILE A 66 12.32 -2.24 -8.69
C ILE A 66 12.56 -1.72 -10.11
N LEU A 67 11.56 -1.06 -10.71
CA LEU A 67 11.58 -0.65 -12.11
C LEU A 67 12.47 0.58 -12.38
N LEU A 68 12.42 1.57 -11.50
CA LEU A 68 13.12 2.84 -11.67
C LEU A 68 14.52 2.80 -11.04
N HIS A 69 14.64 2.18 -9.87
CA HIS A 69 15.85 2.27 -9.03
C HIS A 69 16.63 0.95 -8.95
N GLY A 70 16.11 -0.12 -9.56
CA GLY A 70 16.70 -1.47 -9.50
C GLY A 70 18.06 -1.66 -10.17
N ARG A 71 18.54 -0.67 -10.94
CA ARG A 71 19.87 -0.72 -11.57
C ARG A 71 21.00 -0.58 -10.54
N GLU A 72 20.72 0.00 -9.39
CA GLU A 72 21.58 0.00 -8.21
C GLU A 72 21.40 -1.34 -7.48
N LYS A 73 21.91 -2.43 -8.07
CA LYS A 73 21.64 -3.85 -7.73
C LYS A 73 21.95 -4.29 -6.28
N LYS A 74 22.37 -3.38 -5.40
CA LYS A 74 22.58 -3.60 -3.96
C LYS A 74 21.55 -2.89 -3.08
N ALA A 75 20.65 -2.07 -3.65
CA ALA A 75 19.67 -1.32 -2.88
C ALA A 75 18.57 -2.25 -2.34
N VAL A 76 18.39 -2.23 -1.02
CA VAL A 76 17.21 -2.73 -0.34
C VAL A 76 16.39 -1.50 0.02
N PHE A 77 15.16 -1.42 -0.47
CA PHE A 77 14.24 -0.33 -0.15
C PHE A 77 13.32 -0.79 0.98
N LEU A 78 13.29 -0.03 2.07
CA LEU A 78 12.48 -0.28 3.25
C LEU A 78 11.59 0.93 3.49
N ASP A 79 10.27 0.75 3.44
CA ASP A 79 9.32 1.79 3.87
C ASP A 79 9.26 1.79 5.41
N ASP A 80 10.11 2.60 6.06
CA ASP A 80 10.03 2.91 7.49
C ASP A 80 9.66 4.38 7.71
N PRO A 81 8.42 4.71 8.14
CA PRO A 81 8.01 6.08 8.41
C PRO A 81 8.75 6.76 9.58
N GLY A 82 9.61 6.04 10.31
CA GLY A 82 10.46 6.57 11.39
C GLY A 82 11.86 7.02 10.94
N ASN A 83 12.32 6.60 9.77
CA ASN A 83 13.61 7.02 9.22
C ASN A 83 13.37 8.14 8.21
N GLY A 84 14.11 9.25 8.30
CA GLY A 84 13.95 10.46 7.48
C GLY A 84 14.11 10.29 5.95
N GLU A 85 14.00 9.08 5.42
CA GLU A 85 14.07 8.72 3.99
C GLU A 85 12.78 8.99 3.23
N SER A 86 11.64 9.21 3.92
CA SER A 86 10.32 9.48 3.30
C SER A 86 10.28 10.65 2.31
N ASP A 87 11.29 11.53 2.30
CA ASP A 87 11.36 12.70 1.42
C ASP A 87 12.48 12.62 0.36
N SER A 88 13.11 11.45 0.20
CA SER A 88 14.14 11.22 -0.83
C SER A 88 13.56 11.37 -2.26
N PRO A 89 14.39 11.73 -3.26
CA PRO A 89 13.96 11.75 -4.65
C PRO A 89 13.37 10.42 -5.12
N GLN A 90 13.95 9.29 -4.70
CA GLN A 90 13.53 7.95 -5.06
C GLN A 90 12.12 7.63 -4.55
N GLU A 91 11.81 7.98 -3.31
CA GLU A 91 10.48 7.85 -2.71
C GLU A 91 9.45 8.71 -3.44
N LYS A 92 9.82 9.95 -3.80
CA LYS A 92 8.94 10.86 -4.56
C LYS A 92 8.64 10.32 -5.97
N GLU A 93 9.65 9.78 -6.64
CA GLU A 93 9.51 9.16 -7.96
C GLU A 93 8.65 7.89 -7.90
N ALA A 94 8.88 7.03 -6.90
CA ALA A 94 8.09 5.83 -6.70
C ALA A 94 6.62 6.15 -6.41
N ASN A 95 6.37 7.13 -5.53
CA ASN A 95 5.03 7.65 -5.25
C ASN A 95 4.37 8.21 -6.50
N ALA A 96 5.09 9.00 -7.31
CA ALA A 96 4.56 9.57 -8.54
C ALA A 96 4.20 8.49 -9.57
N TRP A 97 5.08 7.50 -9.74
CA TRP A 97 4.88 6.40 -10.67
C TRP A 97 3.67 5.54 -10.27
N ALA A 98 3.58 5.10 -9.01
CA ALA A 98 2.49 4.25 -8.53
C ALA A 98 1.12 4.93 -8.69
N ARG A 99 1.07 6.21 -8.36
CA ARG A 99 -0.07 7.10 -8.57
C ARG A 99 -0.52 7.13 -10.04
N ASP A 100 0.42 7.39 -10.95
CA ASP A 100 0.09 7.67 -12.36
C ASP A 100 -0.15 6.35 -13.11
N PHE A 101 0.43 5.25 -12.64
CA PHE A 101 0.15 3.90 -13.12
C PHE A 101 -1.28 3.47 -12.77
N LEU A 102 -1.70 3.67 -11.52
CA LEU A 102 -3.05 3.29 -11.06
C LEU A 102 -4.15 4.14 -11.69
N ILE A 103 -3.94 5.45 -11.78
CA ILE A 103 -4.89 6.39 -12.38
C ILE A 103 -4.09 7.33 -13.30
N PRO A 104 -4.10 7.07 -14.62
CA PRO A 104 -3.38 7.87 -15.60
C PRO A 104 -3.71 9.37 -15.51
N ARG A 105 -2.72 10.22 -15.79
CA ARG A 105 -2.81 11.69 -15.65
C ARG A 105 -3.95 12.31 -16.47
N ASP A 106 -4.23 11.77 -17.65
CA ASP A 106 -5.34 12.21 -18.52
C ASP A 106 -6.72 11.97 -17.87
N ARG A 107 -6.82 10.96 -16.99
CA ARG A 107 -8.02 10.69 -16.18
C ARG A 107 -8.00 11.43 -14.85
N ALA A 108 -6.82 11.70 -14.30
CA ALA A 108 -6.64 12.43 -13.05
C ALA A 108 -7.25 13.85 -13.12
N ALA A 109 -7.15 14.52 -14.27
CA ALA A 109 -7.74 15.85 -14.47
C ALA A 109 -9.27 15.90 -14.23
N ALA A 110 -9.97 14.78 -14.41
CA ALA A 110 -11.41 14.69 -14.18
C ALA A 110 -11.78 14.37 -12.72
N LEU A 111 -10.82 14.01 -11.87
CA LEU A 111 -11.09 13.52 -10.50
C LEU A 111 -11.83 14.54 -9.63
N ALA A 112 -11.50 15.83 -9.74
CA ALA A 112 -12.16 16.89 -8.97
C ALA A 112 -13.66 16.98 -9.28
N GLU A 113 -14.06 16.75 -10.53
CA GLU A 113 -15.47 16.73 -10.93
C GLU A 113 -16.16 15.43 -10.52
N LEU A 114 -15.46 14.29 -10.58
CA LEU A 114 -15.97 12.98 -10.16
C LEU A 114 -16.18 12.89 -8.64
N ALA A 115 -15.45 13.67 -7.85
CA ALA A 115 -15.52 13.73 -6.38
C ALA A 115 -16.92 14.02 -5.84
N LYS A 116 -17.80 14.58 -6.67
CA LYS A 116 -19.17 14.97 -6.32
C LYS A 116 -20.15 13.78 -6.26
N ALA A 117 -19.84 12.64 -6.89
CA ALA A 117 -20.78 11.52 -7.00
C ALA A 117 -20.13 10.13 -6.97
N LYS A 118 -20.62 9.25 -6.07
CA LYS A 118 -20.20 7.84 -5.98
C LYS A 118 -20.36 7.06 -7.29
N VAL A 119 -21.41 7.37 -8.06
CA VAL A 119 -21.67 6.72 -9.37
C VAL A 119 -20.54 7.00 -10.35
N ALA A 120 -20.04 8.24 -10.36
CA ALA A 120 -18.96 8.66 -11.24
C ALA A 120 -17.63 7.98 -10.85
N VAL A 121 -17.36 7.84 -9.54
CA VAL A 121 -16.22 7.06 -9.02
C VAL A 121 -16.26 5.60 -9.50
N LYS A 122 -17.44 4.95 -9.40
CA LYS A 122 -17.61 3.56 -9.88
C LYS A 122 -17.42 3.46 -11.40
N ALA A 123 -17.94 4.41 -12.17
CA ALA A 123 -17.81 4.44 -13.62
C ALA A 123 -16.36 4.59 -14.07
N LEU A 124 -15.58 5.48 -13.46
CA LEU A 124 -14.15 5.61 -13.74
C LEU A 124 -13.40 4.33 -13.41
N ALA A 125 -13.65 3.75 -12.23
CA ALA A 125 -13.00 2.52 -11.81
C ALA A 125 -13.27 1.37 -12.78
N ALA A 126 -14.51 1.22 -13.26
CA ALA A 126 -14.88 0.24 -14.28
C ALA A 126 -14.15 0.48 -15.60
N LYS A 127 -14.07 1.74 -16.07
CA LYS A 127 -13.36 2.11 -17.31
C LYS A 127 -11.87 1.79 -17.25
N LEU A 128 -11.25 1.94 -16.07
CA LEU A 128 -9.85 1.65 -15.83
C LEU A 128 -9.57 0.17 -15.48
N GLY A 129 -10.61 -0.65 -15.28
CA GLY A 129 -10.44 -2.04 -14.85
C GLY A 129 -9.92 -2.19 -13.41
N ILE A 130 -10.14 -1.17 -12.56
CA ILE A 130 -9.66 -1.15 -11.17
C ILE A 130 -10.80 -1.16 -10.15
N ARG A 131 -10.48 -1.41 -8.87
CA ARG A 131 -11.49 -1.36 -7.79
C ARG A 131 -11.84 0.10 -7.46
N PRO A 132 -13.13 0.44 -7.22
CA PRO A 132 -13.55 1.79 -6.83
C PRO A 132 -12.83 2.35 -5.61
N GLY A 133 -12.47 1.50 -4.64
CA GLY A 133 -11.69 1.88 -3.47
C GLY A 133 -10.38 2.59 -3.83
N ILE A 134 -9.70 2.18 -4.90
CA ILE A 134 -8.44 2.80 -5.37
C ILE A 134 -8.66 4.25 -5.77
N VAL A 135 -9.74 4.52 -6.52
CA VAL A 135 -10.14 5.88 -6.89
C VAL A 135 -10.47 6.71 -5.65
N VAL A 136 -11.22 6.13 -4.70
CA VAL A 136 -11.51 6.81 -3.42
C VAL A 136 -10.23 7.13 -2.65
N GLY A 137 -9.28 6.19 -2.59
CA GLY A 137 -7.99 6.40 -1.95
C GLY A 137 -7.25 7.58 -2.58
N ARG A 138 -7.27 7.70 -3.91
CA ARG A 138 -6.68 8.84 -4.62
C ARG A 138 -7.35 10.16 -4.26
N LEU A 139 -8.66 10.22 -4.35
CA LEU A 139 -9.44 11.44 -4.05
C LEU A 139 -9.21 11.90 -2.61
N GLN A 140 -9.13 10.96 -1.67
CA GLN A 140 -8.87 11.25 -0.27
C GLN A 140 -7.43 11.74 -0.04
N TYR A 141 -6.44 11.08 -0.65
CA TYR A 141 -5.03 11.47 -0.54
C TYR A 141 -4.77 12.88 -1.09
N GLU A 142 -5.39 13.23 -2.23
CA GLU A 142 -5.29 14.57 -2.82
C GLU A 142 -6.16 15.63 -2.11
N GLY A 143 -6.92 15.26 -1.07
CA GLY A 143 -7.78 16.18 -0.35
C GLY A 143 -9.02 16.64 -1.12
N LEU A 144 -9.34 16.00 -2.25
CA LEU A 144 -10.53 16.29 -3.05
C LEU A 144 -11.82 15.85 -2.33
N ILE A 145 -11.72 14.87 -1.44
CA ILE A 145 -12.80 14.44 -0.56
C ILE A 145 -12.32 14.20 0.88
N PRO A 146 -13.19 14.35 1.90
CA PRO A 146 -12.84 14.00 3.27
C PRO A 146 -12.52 12.51 3.44
N MET A 147 -11.59 12.17 4.33
CA MET A 147 -11.15 10.79 4.63
C MET A 147 -12.28 9.84 5.09
N ARG A 148 -13.40 10.37 5.58
CA ARG A 148 -14.57 9.59 5.98
C ARG A 148 -15.50 9.24 4.82
N TRP A 149 -15.34 9.90 3.67
CA TRP A 149 -16.30 9.82 2.58
C TRP A 149 -16.00 8.65 1.65
N MET A 150 -17.06 7.96 1.22
CA MET A 150 -17.00 6.83 0.28
C MET A 150 -16.17 5.60 0.74
N ASN A 151 -15.93 5.47 2.05
CA ASN A 151 -15.20 4.32 2.60
C ASN A 151 -15.93 2.98 2.41
N ASP A 152 -17.23 2.99 2.15
CA ASP A 152 -18.02 1.82 1.74
C ASP A 152 -17.56 1.22 0.39
N LEU A 153 -16.82 1.97 -0.42
CA LEU A 153 -16.23 1.47 -1.67
C LEU A 153 -14.85 0.80 -1.47
N LYS A 154 -14.30 0.87 -0.25
CA LYS A 154 -13.04 0.23 0.11
C LYS A 154 -13.29 -1.14 0.70
N VAL A 155 -12.40 -2.07 0.39
CA VAL A 155 -12.45 -3.44 0.91
C VAL A 155 -11.22 -3.69 1.76
N SER A 156 -11.40 -4.11 3.00
CA SER A 156 -10.28 -4.49 3.88
C SER A 156 -9.84 -5.92 3.62
N PHE A 157 -8.53 -6.15 3.57
CA PHE A 157 -7.99 -7.50 3.58
C PHE A 157 -8.08 -8.06 5.00
N ARG A 158 -8.67 -9.24 5.12
CA ARG A 158 -8.67 -10.02 6.36
C ARG A 158 -8.16 -11.42 6.03
N PHE A 159 -7.21 -11.90 6.82
CA PHE A 159 -6.82 -13.30 6.74
C PHE A 159 -7.96 -14.16 7.28
N GLN A 160 -8.40 -15.11 6.46
CA GLN A 160 -9.29 -16.15 6.95
C GLN A 160 -8.45 -17.08 7.84
N LYS A 161 -8.92 -17.33 9.06
CA LYS A 161 -8.34 -18.43 9.86
C LYS A 161 -8.62 -19.71 9.09
N ILE A 162 -7.57 -20.39 8.64
CA ILE A 162 -7.69 -21.78 8.22
C ILE A 162 -7.94 -22.55 9.51
N VAL A 163 -9.19 -22.98 9.72
CA VAL A 163 -9.50 -23.97 10.75
C VAL A 163 -9.09 -25.31 10.15
N GLY A 164 -7.88 -25.76 10.44
CA GLY A 164 -7.46 -27.10 10.10
C GLY A 164 -8.32 -28.08 10.89
N ASN A 165 -9.13 -28.89 10.21
CA ASN A 165 -9.71 -30.07 10.81
C ASN A 165 -8.55 -31.07 10.99
N THR A 166 -8.04 -31.21 12.20
CA THR A 166 -6.90 -32.09 12.54
C THR A 166 -7.22 -33.59 12.48
N SER A 167 -8.30 -34.00 11.79
CA SER A 167 -8.67 -35.42 11.65
C SER A 167 -8.17 -36.10 10.38
N ASP A 168 -7.59 -35.37 9.41
CA ASP A 168 -7.14 -35.96 8.13
C ASP A 168 -5.61 -36.10 7.98
N VAL A 169 -4.87 -36.21 9.09
CA VAL A 169 -3.47 -36.67 9.04
C VAL A 169 -3.33 -37.97 9.83
N LEU A 170 -3.64 -39.06 9.14
CA LEU A 170 -3.23 -40.43 9.45
C LEU A 170 -2.23 -40.88 8.36
N PRO A 171 -1.35 -41.87 8.60
CA PRO A 171 -1.57 -43.11 9.35
C PRO A 171 -1.27 -43.07 10.85
#